data_AF-A0A8B3N982-F1
#
_entry.id   AF-A0A8B3N982-F1
#
_cell.length_a   1.000
_cell.length_b   1.000
_cell.length_c   1.000
_cell.angle_alpha   90.00
_cell.angle_beta   90.00
_cell.angle_gamma   90.00
#
_symmetry.space_group_name_H-M   'P 1'
#
loop_
_entity.id
_entity.type
_entity.pdbx_description
1 polymer ?
#
loop_
_entity_poly.entity_id
_entity_poly.type
_entity_poly.pdbx_seq_one_letter_code
_entity_poly.pdbx_strand_id
1 'polypeptide(L)'
;RAQDEDYVKRNLRNRMNGSSQVLVLIGEKTKNLFRFVRWEMELALDLGLPIIAANLNGSRQQDASCPPIIRDKCVVHVPFKMKAIKHALANWPSEFHRLSNAQRGDGARSYGESTYRDLGL
;
A
#
# COMPACT_ATOMS: atom_id res chain seq x y z
N ARG A 1 -4.48 30.30 -3.97
CA ARG A 1 -3.61 29.14 -3.59
C ARG A 1 -4.37 28.06 -2.81
N ALA A 2 -5.24 28.38 -1.84
CA ALA A 2 -6.06 27.37 -1.13
C ALA A 2 -7.09 26.64 -2.03
N GLN A 3 -7.76 27.35 -2.95
CA GLN A 3 -8.74 26.76 -3.87
C GLN A 3 -8.22 25.59 -4.71
N ASP A 4 -6.94 25.61 -5.07
CA ASP A 4 -6.32 24.61 -5.93
C ASP A 4 -6.02 23.31 -5.15
N GLU A 5 -5.59 23.43 -3.89
CA GLU A 5 -5.33 22.28 -3.02
C GLU A 5 -6.62 21.55 -2.65
N ASP A 6 -7.69 22.28 -2.30
CA ASP A 6 -8.99 21.69 -1.98
C ASP A 6 -9.61 21.00 -3.19
N TYR A 7 -9.46 21.59 -4.39
CA TYR A 7 -9.90 20.99 -5.64
C TYR A 7 -9.16 19.67 -5.94
N VAL A 8 -7.82 19.68 -5.81
CA VAL A 8 -6.99 18.47 -5.98
C VAL A 8 -7.39 17.37 -4.99
N LYS A 9 -7.55 17.72 -3.70
CA LYS A 9 -7.98 16.77 -2.67
C LYS A 9 -9.36 16.19 -2.95
N ARG A 10 -10.32 17.03 -3.34
CA ARG A 10 -11.68 16.57 -3.67
C ARG A 10 -11.68 15.59 -4.84
N ASN A 11 -10.94 15.90 -5.91
CA ASN A 11 -10.85 15.03 -7.09
C ASN A 11 -10.16 13.70 -6.76
N LEU A 12 -9.10 13.74 -5.95
CA LEU A 12 -8.43 12.51 -5.53
C LEU A 12 -9.34 11.65 -4.65
N ARG A 13 -10.09 12.25 -3.73
CA ARG A 13 -11.09 11.55 -2.92
C ARG A 13 -12.13 10.84 -3.77
N ASN A 14 -12.66 11.52 -4.79
CA ASN A 14 -13.61 10.91 -5.72
C ASN A 14 -13.02 9.69 -6.44
N ARG A 15 -11.75 9.79 -6.88
CA ARG A 15 -11.04 8.66 -7.51
C ARG A 15 -10.83 7.49 -6.54
N MET A 16 -10.41 7.77 -5.30
CA MET A 16 -10.20 6.72 -4.31
C MET A 16 -11.49 6.02 -3.91
N ASN A 17 -12.61 6.75 -3.80
CA ASN A 17 -13.93 6.14 -3.54
C ASN A 17 -14.33 5.10 -4.58
N GLY A 18 -13.89 5.26 -5.84
CA GLY A 18 -14.12 4.30 -6.91
C GLY A 18 -13.03 3.22 -7.05
N SER A 19 -12.01 3.23 -6.20
CA SER A 19 -10.87 2.31 -6.28
C SER A 19 -11.06 1.10 -5.37
N SER A 20 -10.61 -0.08 -5.80
CA SER A 20 -10.65 -1.31 -5.01
C SER A 20 -9.47 -1.47 -4.06
N GLN A 21 -8.38 -0.74 -4.30
CA GLN A 21 -7.10 -0.86 -3.60
C GLN A 21 -6.16 0.30 -3.96
N VAL A 22 -5.06 0.43 -3.23
CA VAL A 22 -4.00 1.41 -3.49
C VAL A 22 -2.65 0.69 -3.62
N LEU A 23 -1.86 1.05 -4.64
CA LEU A 23 -0.47 0.63 -4.80
C LEU A 23 0.45 1.80 -4.48
N VAL A 24 1.34 1.61 -3.49
CA VAL A 24 2.31 2.61 -3.04
C VAL A 24 3.71 2.14 -3.41
N LEU A 25 4.49 3.00 -4.08
CA LEU A 25 5.89 2.73 -4.39
C LEU A 25 6.80 3.29 -3.29
N ILE A 26 7.54 2.41 -2.61
CA ILE A 26 8.40 2.77 -1.47
C ILE A 26 9.87 2.69 -1.88
N GLY A 27 10.53 3.83 -1.98
CA GLY A 27 11.98 3.92 -2.14
C GLY A 27 12.64 4.70 -1.01
N GLU A 28 13.98 4.80 -1.05
CA GLU A 28 14.78 5.45 0.01
C GLU A 28 14.38 6.90 0.29
N LYS A 29 13.92 7.62 -0.73
CA LYS A 29 13.44 9.02 -0.63
C LYS A 29 11.93 9.12 -0.40
N THR A 30 11.16 8.04 -0.54
CA THR A 30 9.70 8.06 -0.28
C THR A 30 9.42 8.32 1.20
N LYS A 31 10.35 7.96 2.10
CA LYS A 31 10.30 8.38 3.51
C LYS A 31 10.24 9.90 3.68
N ASN A 32 10.63 10.71 2.67
CA ASN A 32 10.74 12.17 2.75
C ASN A 32 9.64 12.95 2.00
N LEU A 33 8.75 12.28 1.26
CA LEU A 33 7.69 12.94 0.46
C LEU A 33 6.43 13.17 1.32
N PHE A 34 6.56 14.00 2.36
CA PHE A 34 5.63 13.99 3.49
C PHE A 34 4.29 14.71 3.30
N ARG A 35 4.17 15.76 2.49
CA ARG A 35 2.98 16.62 2.59
C ARG A 35 1.77 16.10 1.83
N PHE A 36 1.94 15.76 0.55
CA PHE A 36 0.83 15.28 -0.28
C PHE A 36 0.61 13.78 -0.09
N VAL A 37 1.67 12.97 -0.20
CA VAL A 37 1.58 11.50 -0.14
C VAL A 37 1.04 11.00 1.20
N ARG A 38 1.34 11.68 2.32
CA ARG A 38 0.77 11.31 3.63
C ARG A 38 -0.75 11.41 3.62
N TRP A 39 -1.30 12.54 3.15
CA TRP A 39 -2.74 12.74 3.10
C TRP A 39 -3.42 11.69 2.20
N GLU A 40 -2.78 11.30 1.10
CA GLU A 40 -3.32 10.26 0.22
C GLU A 40 -3.38 8.89 0.92
N MET A 41 -2.35 8.54 1.69
CA MET A 41 -2.31 7.32 2.50
C MET A 41 -3.32 7.36 3.65
N GLU A 42 -3.46 8.49 4.34
CA GLU A 42 -4.49 8.71 5.38
C GLU A 42 -5.89 8.48 4.80
N LEU A 43 -6.18 9.08 3.65
CA LEU A 43 -7.45 8.91 2.98
C LEU A 43 -7.70 7.45 2.58
N ALA A 44 -6.70 6.74 2.07
CA ALA A 44 -6.83 5.33 1.74
C ALA A 44 -7.16 4.46 2.97
N LEU A 45 -6.52 4.76 4.12
CA LEU A 45 -6.80 4.09 5.39
C LEU A 45 -8.22 4.40 5.90
N ASP A 46 -8.65 5.67 5.84
CA ASP A 46 -9.99 6.12 6.25
C ASP A 46 -11.09 5.46 5.41
N LEU A 47 -10.83 5.28 4.11
CA LEU A 47 -11.73 4.57 3.20
C LEU A 47 -11.65 3.05 3.33
N GLY A 48 -10.77 2.53 4.19
CA GLY A 48 -10.59 1.10 4.41
C GLY A 48 -10.08 0.35 3.17
N LEU A 49 -9.35 1.04 2.29
CA LEU A 49 -8.83 0.45 1.07
C LEU A 49 -7.64 -0.47 1.37
N PRO A 50 -7.57 -1.67 0.77
CA PRO A 50 -6.38 -2.50 0.80
C PRO A 50 -5.18 -1.76 0.21
N ILE A 51 -4.08 -1.68 0.97
CA ILE A 51 -2.82 -1.04 0.52
C ILE A 51 -1.78 -2.12 0.19
N ILE A 52 -1.16 -1.99 -0.99
CA ILE A 52 -0.01 -2.78 -1.44
C ILE A 52 1.21 -1.85 -1.46
N ALA A 53 2.25 -2.22 -0.73
CA ALA A 53 3.53 -1.53 -0.72
C ALA A 53 4.52 -2.25 -1.63
N ALA A 54 4.88 -1.66 -2.76
CA ALA A 54 5.93 -2.16 -3.64
C ALA A 54 7.27 -1.49 -3.30
N ASN A 55 8.17 -2.26 -2.70
CA ASN A 55 9.46 -1.80 -2.23
C ASN A 55 10.47 -1.76 -3.39
N LEU A 56 10.95 -0.55 -3.73
CA LEU A 56 11.90 -0.30 -4.81
C LEU A 56 13.29 -0.88 -4.55
N ASN A 57 13.66 -1.10 -3.28
CA ASN A 57 14.89 -1.78 -2.89
C ASN A 57 14.84 -3.32 -3.09
N GLY A 58 13.70 -3.86 -3.54
CA GLY A 58 13.52 -5.30 -3.77
C GLY A 58 13.18 -6.11 -2.53
N SER A 59 12.93 -5.47 -1.38
CA SER A 59 12.48 -6.18 -0.17
C SER A 59 11.11 -6.82 -0.37
N ARG A 60 10.97 -8.08 0.09
CA ARG A 60 9.68 -8.80 0.13
C ARG A 60 8.88 -8.51 1.40
N GLN A 61 9.44 -7.74 2.33
CA GLN A 61 8.88 -7.46 3.64
C GLN A 61 8.89 -5.96 3.94
N GLN A 62 8.27 -5.55 5.03
CA GLN A 62 8.41 -4.19 5.55
C GLN A 62 9.86 -3.95 6.00
N ASP A 63 10.41 -2.79 5.64
CA ASP A 63 11.72 -2.34 6.09
C ASP A 63 11.70 -0.87 6.54
N ALA A 64 12.86 -0.33 6.91
CA ALA A 64 13.01 1.03 7.44
C ALA A 64 12.57 2.15 6.47
N SER A 65 12.44 1.86 5.18
CA SER A 65 11.94 2.80 4.16
C SER A 65 10.42 2.98 4.22
N CYS A 66 9.71 2.10 4.93
CA CYS A 66 8.26 2.15 5.07
C CYS A 66 7.80 3.46 5.74
N PRO A 67 6.90 4.23 5.10
CA PRO A 67 6.35 5.45 5.67
C PRO A 67 5.69 5.20 7.03
N PRO A 68 5.94 6.04 8.06
CA PRO A 68 5.38 5.85 9.40
C PRO A 68 3.85 5.70 9.43
N ILE A 69 3.13 6.37 8.52
CA ILE A 69 1.66 6.38 8.48
C ILE A 69 1.04 5.01 8.19
N ILE A 70 1.75 4.13 7.46
CA ILE A 70 1.30 2.78 7.12
C ILE A 70 2.10 1.67 7.80
N ARG A 71 3.12 2.00 8.60
CA ARG A 71 4.06 1.05 9.21
C ARG A 71 3.38 0.03 10.13
N ASP A 72 2.41 0.50 10.91
CA ASP A 72 1.69 -0.32 11.89
C ASP A 72 0.27 -0.65 11.39
N LYS A 73 0.09 -0.69 10.05
CA LYS A 73 -1.19 -0.97 9.39
C LYS A 73 -1.12 -2.27 8.60
N CYS A 74 -2.28 -2.84 8.32
CA CYS A 74 -2.41 -4.05 7.52
C CYS A 74 -2.12 -3.77 6.03
N VAL A 75 -0.85 -3.74 5.67
CA VAL A 75 -0.34 -3.48 4.32
C VAL A 75 0.47 -4.69 3.86
N VAL A 76 0.26 -5.16 2.63
CA VAL A 76 1.11 -6.21 2.06
C VAL A 76 2.33 -5.58 1.41
N HIS A 77 3.53 -6.05 1.78
CA HIS A 77 4.78 -5.65 1.17
C HIS A 77 5.21 -6.64 0.10
N VAL A 78 5.64 -6.12 -1.05
CA VAL A 78 6.16 -6.90 -2.17
C VAL A 78 7.38 -6.22 -2.78
N PRO A 79 8.30 -6.98 -3.40
CA PRO A 79 9.40 -6.37 -4.13
C PRO A 79 8.86 -5.67 -5.37
N PHE A 80 9.52 -4.59 -5.82
CA PHE A 80 9.20 -3.93 -7.09
C PHE A 80 9.60 -4.81 -8.30
N LYS A 81 8.82 -5.87 -8.52
CA LYS A 81 8.94 -6.85 -9.60
C LYS A 81 7.55 -7.06 -10.19
N MET A 82 7.44 -7.01 -11.52
CA MET A 82 6.15 -7.07 -12.23
C MET A 82 5.28 -8.26 -11.80
N LYS A 83 5.87 -9.47 -11.70
CA LYS A 83 5.14 -10.67 -11.30
C LYS A 83 4.62 -10.61 -9.86
N ALA A 84 5.40 -10.06 -8.93
CA ALA A 84 4.99 -9.90 -7.54
C ALA A 84 3.89 -8.84 -7.38
N ILE A 85 4.02 -7.70 -8.06
CA ILE A 85 3.00 -6.64 -8.08
C ILE A 85 1.71 -7.16 -8.70
N LYS A 86 1.78 -7.85 -9.84
CA LYS A 86 0.60 -8.45 -10.49
C LYS A 86 -0.11 -9.44 -9.57
N HIS A 87 0.65 -10.29 -8.88
CA HIS A 87 0.10 -11.23 -7.89
C HIS A 87 -0.59 -10.48 -6.74
N ALA A 88 0.04 -9.46 -6.17
CA ALA A 88 -0.54 -8.66 -5.10
C ALA A 88 -1.82 -7.94 -5.55
N LEU A 89 -1.80 -7.34 -6.74
CA LEU A 89 -2.95 -6.63 -7.30
C LEU A 89 -4.17 -7.57 -7.45
N ALA A 90 -3.94 -8.81 -7.87
CA ALA A 90 -5.00 -9.79 -8.09
C ALA A 90 -5.56 -10.40 -6.79
N ASN A 91 -4.73 -10.61 -5.76
CA ASN A 91 -5.10 -11.42 -4.60
C ASN A 91 -5.36 -10.59 -3.34
N TRP A 92 -4.53 -9.57 -3.09
CA TRP A 92 -4.54 -8.84 -1.82
C TRP A 92 -5.88 -8.21 -1.43
N PRO A 93 -6.65 -7.58 -2.35
CA PRO A 93 -7.94 -7.00 -1.96
C PRO A 93 -8.87 -8.03 -1.33
N SER A 94 -8.96 -9.21 -1.96
CA SER A 94 -9.79 -10.30 -1.46
C SER A 94 -9.27 -10.85 -0.13
N GLU A 95 -7.96 -10.98 0.02
CA GLU A 95 -7.31 -11.44 1.26
C GLU A 95 -7.57 -10.45 2.40
N PHE A 96 -7.34 -9.16 2.16
CA PHE A 96 -7.57 -8.08 3.12
C PHE A 96 -9.02 -8.05 3.63
N HIS A 97 -10.00 -8.18 2.72
CA HIS A 97 -11.41 -8.17 3.10
C HIS A 97 -11.83 -9.43 3.90
N ARG A 98 -11.12 -10.56 3.76
CA ARG A 98 -11.35 -11.77 4.58
C ARG A 98 -10.74 -11.68 5.99
N LEU A 99 -9.77 -10.79 6.22
CA LEU A 99 -9.16 -10.63 7.54
C LEU A 99 -10.13 -9.98 8.53
N SER A 100 -10.21 -10.55 9.73
CA SER A 100 -10.88 -9.92 10.88
C SER A 100 -10.12 -8.67 11.35
N ASN A 101 -10.77 -7.84 12.16
CA ASN A 101 -10.14 -6.65 12.76
C ASN A 101 -8.91 -7.00 13.61
N ALA A 102 -8.95 -8.12 14.34
CA ALA A 102 -7.82 -8.61 15.12
C ALA A 102 -6.63 -8.94 14.21
N GLN A 103 -6.86 -9.68 13.11
CA GLN A 103 -5.82 -10.01 12.15
C GLN A 103 -5.28 -8.77 11.42
N ARG A 104 -6.13 -7.77 11.12
CA ARG A 104 -5.64 -6.49 10.57
C ARG A 104 -4.78 -5.72 11.60
N GLY A 105 -4.96 -5.99 12.89
CA GLY A 105 -4.15 -5.45 13.97
C GLY A 105 -2.73 -6.02 14.06
N ASP A 106 -2.45 -7.16 13.43
CA ASP A 106 -1.11 -7.78 13.41
C ASP A 106 -0.06 -6.97 12.59
N GLY A 107 -0.50 -5.91 11.91
CA GLY A 107 0.36 -5.04 11.12
C GLY A 107 0.68 -5.58 9.72
N ALA A 108 1.92 -5.34 9.27
CA ALA A 108 2.35 -5.61 7.90
C ALA A 108 2.23 -7.11 7.52
N ARG A 109 1.92 -7.37 6.25
CA ARG A 109 1.84 -8.71 5.65
C ARG A 109 2.90 -8.87 4.56
N SER A 110 3.26 -10.12 4.27
CA SER A 110 4.13 -10.49 3.15
C SER A 110 3.72 -11.86 2.62
N TYR A 111 4.05 -12.15 1.37
CA TYR A 111 3.83 -13.47 0.80
C TYR A 111 4.95 -14.45 1.20
N GLY A 112 4.60 -15.73 1.30
CA GLY A 112 5.56 -16.78 1.61
C GLY A 112 6.55 -17.06 0.47
N GLU A 113 7.64 -17.76 0.77
CA GLU A 113 8.64 -18.14 -0.23
C GLU A 113 8.08 -19.01 -1.36
N SER A 114 7.11 -19.88 -1.06
CA SER A 114 6.42 -20.68 -2.08
C SER A 114 5.79 -19.82 -3.16
N THR A 115 5.07 -18.75 -2.79
CA THR A 115 4.47 -17.82 -3.75
C THR A 115 5.52 -17.21 -4.68
N TYR A 116 6.67 -16.77 -4.14
CA TYR A 116 7.71 -16.18 -4.98
C TYR A 116 8.38 -17.20 -5.90
N ARG A 117 8.61 -18.43 -5.39
CA ARG A 117 9.12 -19.54 -6.20
C ARG A 117 8.17 -19.90 -7.34
N ASP A 118 6.86 -19.93 -7.11
CA ASP A 118 5.85 -20.20 -8.14
C ASP A 118 5.79 -19.09 -9.20
N LEU A 119 6.10 -17.85 -8.80
CA LEU A 119 6.27 -16.72 -9.71
C LEU A 119 7.63 -16.75 -10.44
N GLY A 120 8.55 -17.63 -10.04
CA GLY A 120 9.93 -17.68 -10.55
C GLY A 120 10.75 -16.45 -10.13
N LEU A 121 10.65 -16.05 -8.86
CA LEU A 121 11.30 -14.88 -8.25
C LEU A 121 12.12 -15.20 -7.00
#